data_AF-A0A151RQ45-F1
#
_entry.id   AF-A0A151RQ45-F1
#
_cell.length_a   1.000
_cell.length_b   1.000
_cell.length_c   1.000
_cell.angle_alpha   90.00
_cell.angle_beta   90.00
_cell.angle_gamma   90.00
#
_symmetry.space_group_name_H-M   'P 1'
#
loop_
_entity.id
_entity.type
_entity.pdbx_description
1 polymer ?
#
loop_
_entity_poly.entity_id
_entity_poly.type
_entity_poly.pdbx_seq_one_letter_code
_entity_poly.pdbx_strand_id
1 'polypeptide(L)'
;MQKLGDFKLPHFFNYPPYFTLQPVRDTREKQIQVQLWKELILDYCKTQKIFVIGLEEEFPLFTNHVIERSLTHEARATFLSALVSEGRAEWMDKGHRKCLILWHRIQDWADILIQFAKDNGLEDGVVTIEEIRSGTESQGTGNLLMLMSYLFIKL
;
A
#
# COMPACT_ATOMS: atom_id res chain seq x y z
N MET A 1 -13.46 -3.86 -19.46
CA MET A 1 -12.44 -3.60 -18.42
C MET A 1 -12.59 -4.69 -17.38
N GLN A 2 -11.52 -5.44 -17.09
CA GLN A 2 -11.56 -6.46 -16.05
C GLN A 2 -11.79 -5.78 -14.69
N LYS A 3 -12.57 -6.42 -13.83
CA LYS A 3 -12.83 -5.95 -12.47
C LYS A 3 -12.47 -7.04 -11.49
N LEU A 4 -11.99 -6.63 -10.33
CA LEU A 4 -11.71 -7.52 -9.21
C LEU A 4 -12.53 -7.01 -8.02
N GLY A 5 -13.69 -7.63 -7.80
CA GLY A 5 -14.75 -7.02 -7.00
C GLY A 5 -15.20 -5.70 -7.62
N ASP A 6 -15.25 -4.63 -6.82
CA ASP A 6 -15.60 -3.27 -7.26
C ASP A 6 -14.43 -2.49 -7.87
N PHE A 7 -13.21 -3.01 -7.79
CA PHE A 7 -12.01 -2.34 -8.31
C PHE A 7 -11.86 -2.54 -9.82
N LYS A 8 -11.66 -1.44 -10.55
CA LYS A 8 -11.41 -1.46 -12.00
C LYS A 8 -9.92 -1.69 -12.25
N LEU A 9 -9.57 -2.79 -12.88
CA LEU A 9 -8.18 -3.08 -13.23
C LEU A 9 -7.74 -2.23 -14.43
N PRO A 10 -6.49 -1.73 -14.42
CA PRO A 10 -5.95 -0.93 -15.51
C PRO A 10 -5.75 -1.79 -16.77
N HIS A 11 -5.73 -1.12 -17.93
CA HIS A 11 -5.60 -1.82 -19.23
C HIS A 11 -4.32 -2.66 -19.34
N PHE A 12 -3.22 -2.21 -18.74
CA PHE A 12 -1.95 -2.93 -18.77
C PHE A 12 -2.00 -4.29 -18.05
N PHE A 13 -2.95 -4.51 -17.13
CA PHE A 13 -3.10 -5.77 -16.41
C PHE A 13 -3.49 -6.94 -17.33
N ASN A 14 -3.99 -6.67 -18.54
CA ASN A 14 -4.29 -7.69 -19.55
C ASN A 14 -3.18 -7.84 -20.60
N TYR A 15 -2.00 -7.27 -20.37
CA TYR A 15 -0.87 -7.37 -21.27
C TYR A 15 0.15 -8.37 -20.71
N PRO A 16 0.27 -9.58 -21.29
CA PRO A 16 1.10 -10.66 -20.75
C PRO A 16 2.57 -10.28 -20.47
N PRO A 17 3.24 -9.45 -21.29
CA PRO A 17 4.61 -9.03 -21.01
C PRO A 17 4.82 -8.35 -19.66
N TYR A 18 3.79 -7.68 -19.10
CA TYR A 18 3.91 -7.04 -17.78
C TYR A 18 3.84 -8.01 -16.60
N PHE A 19 3.58 -9.30 -16.83
CA PHE A 19 3.69 -10.35 -15.81
C PHE A 19 5.05 -11.04 -15.81
N THR A 20 5.92 -10.72 -16.78
CA THR A 20 7.28 -11.23 -16.87
C THR A 20 8.23 -10.11 -16.47
N LEU A 21 9.02 -10.31 -15.41
CA LEU A 21 10.03 -9.34 -15.01
C LEU A 21 11.10 -9.26 -16.09
N GLN A 22 11.36 -8.07 -16.60
CA GLN A 22 12.44 -7.88 -17.57
C GLN A 22 13.81 -8.13 -16.90
N PRO A 23 14.68 -8.95 -17.49
CA PRO A 23 15.94 -9.36 -16.86
C PRO A 23 16.92 -8.20 -16.69
N VAL A 24 16.92 -7.27 -17.64
CA VAL A 24 17.81 -6.11 -17.65
C VAL A 24 17.27 -5.04 -16.70
N ARG A 25 18.09 -4.64 -15.72
CA ARG A 25 17.72 -3.70 -14.64
C ARG A 25 17.39 -2.29 -15.13
N ASP A 26 18.02 -1.84 -16.20
CA ASP A 26 17.95 -0.43 -16.67
C ASP A 26 17.12 -0.23 -17.94
N THR A 27 16.30 -1.20 -18.33
CA THR A 27 15.38 -0.96 -19.45
C THR A 27 14.29 0.00 -19.03
N ARG A 28 14.00 0.97 -19.91
CA ARG A 28 12.85 1.88 -19.78
C ARG A 28 11.56 1.12 -19.51
N GLU A 29 11.39 -0.03 -20.14
CA GLU A 29 10.24 -0.92 -20.00
C GLU A 29 10.10 -1.49 -18.58
N LYS A 30 11.21 -1.92 -17.96
CA LYS A 30 11.21 -2.40 -16.57
C LYS A 30 10.83 -1.30 -15.60
N GLN A 31 11.39 -0.09 -15.79
CA GLN A 31 11.06 1.06 -14.96
C GLN A 31 9.57 1.39 -15.05
N ILE A 32 9.01 1.42 -16.26
CA ILE A 32 7.57 1.64 -16.49
C ILE A 32 6.76 0.52 -15.82
N GLN A 33 7.12 -0.74 -16.02
CA GLN A 33 6.44 -1.89 -15.41
C GLN A 33 6.41 -1.76 -13.88
N VAL A 34 7.56 -1.48 -13.25
CA VAL A 34 7.65 -1.31 -11.79
C VAL A 34 6.77 -0.16 -11.32
N GLN A 35 6.77 0.99 -12.01
CA GLN A 35 5.91 2.12 -11.64
C GLN A 35 4.42 1.76 -11.72
N LEU A 36 3.99 1.15 -12.83
CA LEU A 36 2.60 0.72 -13.03
C LEU A 36 2.15 -0.28 -11.96
N TRP A 37 2.98 -1.25 -11.61
CA TRP A 37 2.66 -2.23 -10.57
C TRP A 37 2.59 -1.62 -9.18
N LYS A 38 3.47 -0.67 -8.85
CA LYS A 38 3.41 0.04 -7.57
C LYS A 38 2.11 0.82 -7.41
N GLU A 39 1.73 1.58 -8.45
CA GLU A 39 0.47 2.33 -8.45
C GLU A 39 -0.74 1.40 -8.31
N LEU A 40 -0.76 0.30 -9.06
CA LEU A 40 -1.82 -0.71 -8.99
C LEU A 40 -1.93 -1.34 -7.60
N ILE A 41 -0.81 -1.74 -6.99
CA ILE A 41 -0.80 -2.33 -5.64
C ILE A 41 -1.34 -1.32 -4.62
N LEU A 42 -0.88 -0.07 -4.67
CA LEU A 42 -1.31 0.98 -3.74
C LEU A 42 -2.81 1.28 -3.88
N ASP A 43 -3.29 1.49 -5.09
CA ASP A 43 -4.70 1.81 -5.35
C ASP A 43 -5.63 0.65 -4.96
N TYR A 44 -5.24 -0.59 -5.28
CA TYR A 44 -6.00 -1.76 -4.89
C TYR A 44 -6.04 -1.94 -3.37
N CYS A 45 -4.88 -1.85 -2.70
CA CYS A 45 -4.79 -1.95 -1.25
C CYS A 45 -5.62 -0.86 -0.56
N LYS A 46 -5.56 0.38 -1.05
CA LYS A 46 -6.35 1.50 -0.55
C LYS A 46 -7.85 1.26 -0.70
N THR A 47 -8.29 0.79 -1.88
CA THR A 47 -9.72 0.56 -2.18
C THR A 47 -10.29 -0.58 -1.34
N GLN A 48 -9.53 -1.67 -1.20
CA GLN A 48 -9.95 -2.87 -0.47
C GLN A 48 -9.60 -2.82 1.03
N LYS A 49 -9.03 -1.72 1.51
CA LYS A 49 -8.56 -1.54 2.88
C LYS A 49 -7.58 -2.61 3.36
N ILE A 50 -6.70 -3.06 2.47
CA ILE A 50 -5.66 -4.05 2.74
C ILE A 50 -4.37 -3.34 3.14
N PHE A 51 -3.87 -3.67 4.32
CA PHE A 51 -2.63 -3.08 4.87
C PHE A 51 -1.44 -4.04 4.76
N VAL A 52 -1.65 -5.36 4.76
CA VAL A 52 -0.57 -6.34 4.77
C VAL A 52 -0.65 -7.21 3.54
N ILE A 53 0.48 -7.39 2.85
CA ILE A 53 0.65 -8.32 1.74
C ILE A 53 1.68 -9.37 2.14
N GLY A 54 1.29 -10.64 2.11
CA GLY A 54 2.21 -11.76 2.19
C GLY A 54 2.85 -12.04 0.82
N LEU A 55 4.17 -12.22 0.80
CA LEU A 55 4.92 -12.46 -0.43
C LEU A 55 4.70 -13.88 -0.96
N GLU A 56 4.59 -14.84 -0.04
CA GLU A 56 4.28 -16.26 -0.28
C GLU A 56 2.76 -16.53 -0.34
N GLU A 57 1.94 -15.58 0.11
CA GLU A 57 0.49 -15.74 0.16
C GLU A 57 -0.14 -15.49 -1.23
N GLU A 58 -1.30 -16.09 -1.46
CA GLU A 58 -2.08 -15.78 -2.65
C GLU A 58 -2.63 -14.36 -2.55
N PHE A 59 -2.32 -13.55 -3.55
CA PHE A 59 -2.83 -12.19 -3.64
C PHE A 59 -3.53 -12.00 -4.99
N PRO A 60 -4.77 -11.48 -5.01
CA PRO A 60 -5.55 -11.35 -6.24
C PRO A 60 -4.89 -10.56 -7.38
N LEU A 61 -3.97 -9.63 -7.07
CA LEU A 61 -3.23 -8.90 -8.11
C LEU A 61 -2.05 -9.70 -8.70
N PHE A 62 -1.58 -10.74 -8.02
CA PHE A 62 -0.41 -11.51 -8.48
C PHE A 62 -0.75 -12.56 -9.53
N THR A 63 -2.03 -12.87 -9.73
CA THR A 63 -2.50 -13.83 -10.72
C THR A 63 -3.61 -13.23 -11.54
N ASN A 64 -3.46 -13.21 -12.86
CA ASN A 64 -4.52 -12.88 -13.79
C ASN A 64 -4.97 -14.14 -14.53
N HIS A 65 -6.15 -14.65 -14.17
CA HIS A 65 -6.76 -15.83 -14.79
C HIS A 65 -7.22 -15.58 -16.24
N VAL A 66 -7.45 -14.33 -16.66
CA VAL A 66 -7.93 -14.02 -18.02
C VAL A 66 -6.84 -14.24 -19.07
N ILE A 67 -5.59 -13.95 -18.72
CA ILE A 67 -4.43 -14.13 -19.59
C ILE A 67 -3.57 -15.32 -19.18
N GLU A 68 -4.00 -16.08 -18.17
CA GLU A 68 -3.30 -17.24 -17.59
C GLU A 68 -1.86 -16.92 -17.19
N ARG A 69 -1.65 -15.76 -16.53
CA ARG A 69 -0.33 -15.34 -16.07
C ARG A 69 -0.33 -15.04 -14.57
N SER A 70 0.80 -15.36 -13.95
CA SER A 70 1.08 -15.02 -12.55
C SER A 70 2.47 -14.42 -12.42
N LEU A 71 2.63 -13.52 -11.45
CA LEU A 71 3.92 -12.96 -11.10
C LEU A 71 4.75 -14.01 -10.36
N THR A 72 6.01 -14.14 -10.77
CA THR A 72 7.01 -14.95 -10.06
C THR A 72 7.32 -14.34 -8.69
N HIS A 73 7.82 -15.17 -7.77
CA HIS A 73 8.25 -14.72 -6.44
C HIS A 73 9.26 -13.56 -6.52
N GLU A 74 10.23 -13.65 -7.44
CA GLU A 74 11.22 -12.59 -7.68
C GLU A 74 10.57 -11.27 -8.13
N ALA A 75 9.58 -11.32 -9.02
CA ALA A 75 8.85 -10.13 -9.47
C ALA A 75 8.08 -9.48 -8.32
N ARG A 76 7.37 -10.29 -7.52
CA ARG A 76 6.66 -9.82 -6.31
C ARG A 76 7.60 -9.14 -5.34
N ALA A 77 8.71 -9.79 -5.00
CA ALA A 77 9.75 -9.25 -4.13
C ALA A 77 10.33 -7.93 -4.67
N THR A 78 10.54 -7.84 -5.97
CA THR A 78 11.06 -6.63 -6.63
C THR A 78 10.08 -5.46 -6.51
N PHE A 79 8.79 -5.67 -6.78
CA PHE A 79 7.78 -4.61 -6.69
C PHE A 79 7.55 -4.14 -5.26
N LEU A 80 7.48 -5.06 -4.30
CA LEU A 80 7.36 -4.73 -2.88
C LEU A 80 8.61 -4.01 -2.36
N SER A 81 9.82 -4.48 -2.72
CA SER A 81 11.07 -3.80 -2.34
C SER A 81 11.15 -2.39 -2.94
N ALA A 82 10.63 -2.18 -4.15
CA ALA A 82 10.55 -0.86 -4.75
C ALA A 82 9.59 0.08 -3.98
N LEU A 83 8.44 -0.42 -3.50
CA LEU A 83 7.56 0.35 -2.60
C LEU A 83 8.27 0.70 -1.29
N VAL A 84 9.01 -0.24 -0.71
CA VAL A 84 9.78 -0.02 0.53
C VAL A 84 10.84 1.06 0.32
N SER A 85 11.56 1.01 -0.81
CA SER A 85 12.58 2.01 -1.13
C SER A 85 12.03 3.44 -1.29
N GLU A 86 10.74 3.57 -1.62
CA GLU A 86 10.05 4.86 -1.73
C GLU A 86 9.34 5.28 -0.43
N GLY A 87 9.47 4.49 0.65
CA GLY A 87 8.77 4.74 1.91
C GLY A 87 7.24 4.57 1.80
N ARG A 88 6.78 3.79 0.80
CA ARG A 88 5.36 3.44 0.58
C ARG A 88 5.02 2.03 1.05
N ALA A 89 5.99 1.31 1.62
CA ALA A 89 5.78 0.05 2.30
C ALA A 89 6.91 -0.22 3.32
N GLU A 90 6.74 -1.20 4.19
CA GLU A 90 7.73 -1.62 5.17
C GLU A 90 7.69 -3.14 5.37
N TRP A 91 8.85 -3.79 5.44
CA TRP A 91 8.90 -5.23 5.76
C TRP A 91 8.62 -5.44 7.25
N MET A 92 7.71 -6.36 7.57
CA MET A 92 7.33 -6.67 8.95
C MET A 92 8.31 -7.62 9.64
N ASP A 93 9.11 -8.35 8.87
CA ASP A 93 10.00 -9.38 9.36
C ASP A 93 11.34 -9.38 8.62
N LYS A 94 12.40 -9.85 9.28
CA LYS A 94 13.75 -9.97 8.70
C LYS A 94 13.81 -10.94 7.51
N GLY A 95 12.82 -11.83 7.38
CA GLY A 95 12.69 -12.76 6.27
C GLY A 95 11.98 -12.16 5.05
N HIS A 96 11.53 -10.90 5.10
CA HIS A 96 10.77 -10.24 4.03
C HIS A 96 9.56 -11.06 3.56
N ARG A 97 8.89 -11.73 4.49
CA ARG A 97 7.72 -12.58 4.19
C ARG A 97 6.43 -11.78 4.11
N LYS A 98 6.32 -10.74 4.93
CA LYS A 98 5.14 -9.86 4.98
C LYS A 98 5.54 -8.40 4.83
N CYS A 99 4.79 -7.69 4.01
CA CYS A 99 4.99 -6.29 3.71
C CYS A 99 3.77 -5.48 4.14
N LEU A 100 3.99 -4.47 4.96
CA LEU A 100 3.01 -3.49 5.38
C LEU A 100 2.97 -2.37 4.34
N ILE A 101 1.83 -2.15 3.71
CA ILE A 101 1.63 -1.16 2.66
C ILE A 101 1.17 0.16 3.28
N LEU A 102 1.84 1.24 2.87
CA LEU A 102 1.58 2.60 3.34
C LEU A 102 0.88 3.38 2.23
N TRP A 103 -0.42 3.64 2.37
CA TRP A 103 -1.17 4.41 1.37
C TRP A 103 -0.76 5.89 1.31
N HIS A 104 -0.25 6.40 2.42
CA HIS A 104 0.43 7.70 2.50
C HIS A 104 1.74 7.52 3.27
N ARG A 105 2.71 8.40 3.02
CA ARG A 105 4.01 8.32 3.71
C ARG A 105 3.84 8.72 5.17
N ILE A 106 4.68 8.15 6.03
CA ILE A 106 4.66 8.44 7.48
C ILE A 106 4.86 9.95 7.76
N GLN A 107 5.64 10.64 6.93
CA GLN A 107 5.82 12.09 7.04
C GLN A 107 4.52 12.86 6.78
N ASP A 108 3.85 12.57 5.66
CA ASP A 108 2.56 13.17 5.33
C ASP A 108 1.52 12.89 6.44
N TRP A 109 1.60 11.71 7.06
CA TRP A 109 0.78 11.34 8.21
C TRP A 109 1.09 12.12 9.50
N ALA A 110 2.38 12.34 9.79
CA ALA A 110 2.79 13.14 10.94
C ALA A 110 2.28 14.57 10.81
N ASP A 111 2.33 15.14 9.61
CA ASP A 111 1.79 16.47 9.33
C ASP A 111 0.26 16.52 9.54
N ILE A 112 -0.47 15.50 9.11
CA ILE A 112 -1.93 15.39 9.34
C ILE A 112 -2.23 15.33 10.85
N LEU A 113 -1.47 14.54 11.62
CA LEU A 113 -1.65 14.44 13.07
C LEU A 113 -1.34 15.76 13.78
N ILE A 114 -0.25 16.41 13.39
CA ILE A 114 0.14 17.71 13.93
C ILE A 114 -0.97 18.72 13.62
N GLN A 115 -1.42 18.80 12.37
CA GLN A 115 -2.48 19.72 11.97
C GLN A 115 -3.78 19.45 12.73
N PHE A 116 -4.16 18.18 12.89
CA PHE A 116 -5.32 17.81 13.72
C PHE A 116 -5.17 18.28 15.17
N ALA A 117 -3.99 18.14 15.77
CA ALA A 117 -3.74 18.65 17.12
C ALA A 117 -3.86 20.18 17.19
N LYS A 118 -3.39 20.90 16.17
CA LYS A 118 -3.54 22.37 16.07
C LYS A 118 -4.99 22.79 15.97
N ASP A 119 -5.73 22.16 15.06
CA ASP A 119 -7.11 22.52 14.73
C ASP A 119 -8.06 22.30 15.92
N ASN A 120 -7.74 21.35 16.81
CA ASN A 120 -8.51 21.06 18.02
C ASN A 120 -7.91 21.67 19.30
N GLY A 121 -6.84 22.46 19.20
CA GLY A 121 -6.21 23.10 20.37
C GLY A 121 -5.58 22.10 21.36
N LEU A 122 -5.17 20.93 20.87
CA LEU A 122 -4.59 19.84 21.66
C LEU A 122 -3.04 19.89 21.70
N GLU A 123 -2.42 20.98 21.26
CA GLU A 123 -0.95 21.10 21.11
C GLU A 123 -0.17 20.91 22.42
N ASP A 124 -0.73 21.35 23.55
CA ASP A 124 -0.08 21.30 24.87
C ASP A 124 -0.59 20.15 25.77
N GLY A 125 -1.49 19.30 25.24
CA GLY A 125 -2.12 18.20 25.98
C GLY A 125 -1.52 16.84 25.65
N VAL A 126 -1.52 15.92 26.62
CA VAL A 126 -1.31 14.50 26.33
C VAL A 126 -2.65 13.93 25.84
N VAL A 127 -2.68 13.51 24.58
CA VAL A 127 -3.86 12.86 23.97
C VAL A 127 -3.52 11.42 23.66
N THR A 128 -4.40 10.51 24.06
CA THR A 128 -4.26 9.08 23.79
C THR A 128 -4.76 8.71 22.38
N ILE A 129 -4.25 7.59 21.87
CA ILE A 129 -4.68 7.00 20.60
C ILE A 129 -6.20 6.72 20.60
N GLU A 130 -6.77 6.29 21.71
CA GLU A 130 -8.22 6.05 21.82
C GLU A 130 -9.04 7.34 21.73
N GLU A 131 -8.62 8.41 22.39
CA GLU A 131 -9.29 9.71 22.31
C GLU A 131 -9.28 10.25 20.89
N ILE A 132 -8.17 10.08 20.16
CA ILE A 132 -8.06 10.42 18.74
C ILE A 132 -9.02 9.56 17.89
N ARG A 133 -9.21 8.28 18.24
CA ARG A 133 -10.05 7.35 17.46
C ARG A 133 -11.55 7.52 17.70
N SER A 134 -11.96 7.69 18.95
CA SER A 134 -13.38 7.74 19.35
C SER A 134 -13.89 9.14 19.65
N GLY A 135 -13.01 10.15 19.68
CA GLY A 135 -13.39 11.53 19.92
C GLY A 135 -14.37 12.05 18.87
N THR A 136 -15.29 12.92 19.27
CA THR A 136 -16.22 13.59 18.36
C THR A 136 -15.49 14.42 17.29
N GLU A 137 -14.26 14.84 17.58
CA GLU A 137 -13.38 15.62 16.70
C GLU A 137 -12.83 14.82 15.51
N SER A 138 -12.76 13.49 15.59
CA SER A 138 -12.21 12.65 14.50
C SER A 138 -13.26 12.12 13.52
N GLN A 139 -14.55 12.34 13.80
CA GLN A 139 -15.70 11.88 13.00
C GLN A 139 -15.74 12.46 11.57
N GLY A 140 -14.95 13.50 11.27
CA GLY A 140 -14.81 14.08 9.92
C GLY A 140 -13.55 13.68 9.17
N THR A 141 -12.57 13.07 9.83
CA THR A 141 -11.23 12.87 9.28
C THR A 141 -11.01 11.39 8.99
N GLY A 142 -11.59 10.90 7.88
CA GLY A 142 -11.45 9.49 7.46
C GLY A 142 -9.99 8.99 7.37
N ASN A 143 -9.05 9.91 7.22
CA ASN A 143 -7.61 9.68 7.26
C ASN A 143 -7.10 9.24 8.65
N LEU A 144 -7.64 9.75 9.75
CA LEU A 144 -7.22 9.40 11.11
C LEU A 144 -7.57 7.94 11.48
N LEU A 145 -8.75 7.45 11.08
CA LEU A 145 -9.16 6.06 11.29
C LEU A 145 -8.24 5.06 10.56
N MET A 146 -7.73 5.43 9.38
CA MET A 146 -6.75 4.63 8.63
C MET A 146 -5.39 4.60 9.34
N LEU A 147 -4.96 5.74 9.89
CA LEU A 147 -3.73 5.84 10.68
C LEU A 147 -3.79 5.01 11.97
N MET A 148 -4.91 5.03 12.68
CA MET A 148 -5.09 4.24 13.91
C MET A 148 -5.03 2.74 13.64
N SER A 149 -5.60 2.29 12.50
CA SER A 149 -5.50 0.89 12.05
C SER A 149 -4.05 0.50 11.78
N TYR A 150 -3.27 1.43 11.21
CA TYR A 150 -1.84 1.26 10.96
C TYR A 150 -1.01 1.20 12.25
N LEU A 151 -1.20 2.14 13.19
CA LEU A 151 -0.47 2.14 14.47
C LEU A 151 -0.71 0.84 15.25
N PHE A 152 -1.93 0.32 15.21
CA PHE A 152 -2.28 -0.93 15.89
C PHE A 152 -1.65 -2.18 15.25
N ILE A 153 -1.35 -2.14 13.95
CA ILE A 153 -0.60 -3.23 13.29
C ILE A 153 0.87 -3.24 13.75
N LYS A 154 1.39 -2.09 14.19
CA LYS A 154 2.81 -1.90 14.53
C LYS A 154 3.12 -1.96 16.03
N LEU A 155 2.11 -1.75 16.89
CA LEU A 155 2.17 -1.90 18.35
C LEU A 155 1.84 -3.33 18.77
#